data_AF-A0A2E7RY96-F1
#
_entry.id   AF-A0A2E7RY96-F1
#
_cell.length_a   1.000
_cell.length_b   1.000
_cell.length_c   1.000
_cell.angle_alpha   90.00
_cell.angle_beta   90.00
_cell.angle_gamma   90.00
#
_symmetry.space_group_name_H-M   'P 1'
#
loop_
_entity.id
_entity.type
_entity.pdbx_description
1 polymer ?
#
loop_
_entity_poly.entity_id
_entity_poly.type
_entity_poly.pdbx_seq_one_letter_code
_entity_poly.pdbx_strand_id
1 'polypeptide(L)'
;ADTVRHHFAVGLLKPLTPEQYAWSTMEATGFLQGVRRSAIAKLKSDAKKKAASKDSGKASGKKKKDTAVATQKDESSGPNPKELETALNKAVNSHIKTFVTHFAVEGGQKTSFSATAPQALFLVNGPLLRQWLKPTKTNLTGRLAKLDDSAVIAEELYIGVLNRPPTESERSEVVDYLQKVTERNDAVTELTWALLLSAEFRFNH
;
A
#
# COMPACT_ATOMS: atom_id res chain seq x y z
N ALA A 1 3.94 -49.55 -13.76
CA ALA A 1 3.10 -48.84 -12.77
C ALA A 1 4.02 -47.89 -12.02
N ASP A 2 4.10 -46.66 -12.52
CA ASP A 2 5.04 -45.63 -12.06
C ASP A 2 4.33 -44.75 -11.04
N THR A 3 4.78 -44.80 -9.79
CA THR A 3 4.21 -44.03 -8.67
C THR A 3 4.85 -42.64 -8.67
N VAL A 4 4.20 -41.70 -9.38
CA VAL A 4 4.54 -40.28 -9.33
C VAL A 4 4.32 -39.77 -7.89
N ARG A 5 5.42 -39.60 -7.15
CA ARG A 5 5.40 -38.93 -5.85
C ARG A 5 5.07 -37.46 -6.06
N HIS A 6 3.84 -37.08 -5.72
CA HIS A 6 3.42 -35.67 -5.59
C HIS A 6 4.11 -35.03 -4.37
N HIS A 7 5.40 -34.74 -4.50
CA HIS A 7 6.07 -33.80 -3.62
C HIS A 7 5.62 -32.39 -4.02
N PHE A 8 4.47 -31.96 -3.50
CA PHE A 8 4.17 -30.54 -3.49
C PHE A 8 5.26 -29.86 -2.67
N ALA A 9 6.01 -28.96 -3.31
CA ALA A 9 6.97 -28.11 -2.61
C ALA A 9 6.18 -27.19 -1.68
N VAL A 10 5.96 -27.63 -0.44
CA VAL A 10 5.47 -26.76 0.62
C VAL A 10 6.60 -25.78 0.90
N GLY A 11 6.53 -24.59 0.32
CA GLY A 11 7.48 -23.52 0.58
C GLY A 11 7.54 -23.27 2.09
N LEU A 12 8.75 -23.24 2.64
CA LEU A 12 8.93 -22.83 4.04
C LEU A 12 8.32 -21.43 4.19
N LEU A 13 7.29 -21.30 5.04
CA LEU A 13 6.62 -20.03 5.31
C LEU A 13 7.66 -19.05 5.85
N LYS A 14 8.15 -18.15 4.99
CA LYS A 14 9.12 -17.13 5.35
C LYS A 14 8.35 -15.87 5.72
N PRO A 15 8.29 -15.47 7.00
CA PRO A 15 7.61 -14.25 7.38
C PRO A 15 8.29 -13.04 6.72
N LEU A 16 7.50 -12.02 6.34
CA LEU A 16 8.03 -10.69 6.01
C LEU A 16 8.98 -10.18 7.09
N THR A 17 10.07 -9.53 6.67
CA THR A 17 10.85 -8.68 7.57
C THR A 17 9.98 -7.55 8.12
N PRO A 18 10.34 -6.92 9.26
CA PRO A 18 9.60 -5.78 9.79
C PRO A 18 9.37 -4.66 8.77
N GLU A 19 10.37 -4.38 7.93
CA GLU A 19 10.28 -3.38 6.88
C GLU A 19 9.30 -3.81 5.78
N GLN A 20 9.41 -5.06 5.31
CA GLN A 20 8.49 -5.59 4.30
C GLN A 20 7.05 -5.62 4.81
N TYR A 21 6.86 -5.92 6.10
CA TYR A 21 5.54 -5.87 6.73
C TYR A 21 4.99 -4.44 6.80
N ALA A 22 5.84 -3.46 7.15
CA ALA A 22 5.44 -2.06 7.14
C ALA A 22 5.00 -1.60 5.74
N TRP A 23 5.79 -1.90 4.71
CA TRP A 23 5.47 -1.56 3.32
C TRP A 23 4.17 -2.21 2.85
N SER A 24 4.01 -3.51 3.10
CA SER A 24 2.81 -4.26 2.71
C SER A 24 1.57 -3.71 3.40
N THR A 25 1.65 -3.39 4.69
CA THR A 25 0.53 -2.79 5.44
C THR A 25 0.18 -1.40 4.91
N MET A 26 1.18 -0.56 4.61
CA MET A 26 0.95 0.78 4.04
C MET A 26 0.35 0.73 2.64
N GLU A 27 0.71 -0.25 1.81
CA GLU A 27 0.13 -0.43 0.49
C GLU A 27 -1.30 -0.97 0.56
N ALA A 28 -1.53 -2.04 1.34
CA ALA A 28 -2.84 -2.67 1.50
C ALA A 28 -3.90 -1.72 2.07
N THR A 29 -3.51 -0.90 3.04
CA THR A 29 -4.40 0.15 3.59
C THR A 29 -4.67 1.28 2.60
N GLY A 30 -3.87 1.42 1.54
CA GLY A 30 -3.91 2.55 0.60
C GLY A 30 -3.30 3.83 1.19
N PHE A 31 -2.64 3.76 2.35
CA PHE A 31 -1.90 4.88 2.93
C PHE A 31 -0.80 5.35 1.96
N LEU A 32 -0.03 4.41 1.40
CA LEU A 32 1.08 4.72 0.49
C LEU A 32 0.61 5.45 -0.77
N GLN A 33 -0.60 5.14 -1.27
CA GLN A 33 -1.21 5.81 -2.41
C GLN A 33 -1.48 7.30 -2.12
N GLY A 34 -1.94 7.62 -0.91
CA GLY A 34 -2.11 9.00 -0.45
C GLY A 34 -0.77 9.75 -0.38
N VAL A 35 0.27 9.11 0.14
CA VAL A 35 1.63 9.66 0.20
C VAL A 35 2.19 9.88 -1.22
N ARG A 36 2.03 8.92 -2.12
CA ARG A 36 2.46 9.01 -3.53
C ARG A 36 1.80 10.18 -4.24
N ARG A 37 0.48 10.35 -4.12
CA ARG A 37 -0.24 11.49 -4.70
C ARG A 37 0.29 12.82 -4.18
N SER A 38 0.53 12.92 -2.88
CA SER A 38 1.06 14.13 -2.25
C SER A 38 2.49 14.44 -2.71
N ALA A 39 3.35 13.42 -2.81
CA ALA A 39 4.71 13.55 -3.31
C ALA A 39 4.74 14.00 -4.78
N ILE A 40 3.90 13.40 -5.64
CA ILE A 40 3.77 13.79 -7.05
C ILE A 40 3.30 15.24 -7.16
N ALA A 41 2.28 15.65 -6.40
CA ALA A 41 1.77 17.02 -6.42
C ALA A 41 2.86 18.03 -6.02
N LYS A 42 3.65 17.72 -4.98
CA LYS A 42 4.76 18.56 -4.53
C LYS A 42 5.85 18.68 -5.60
N LEU A 43 6.30 17.57 -6.18
CA LEU A 43 7.33 17.56 -7.23
C LEU A 43 6.88 18.35 -8.47
N LYS A 44 5.61 18.21 -8.89
CA LYS A 44 5.03 19.02 -9.97
C LYS A 44 5.03 20.52 -9.63
N SER A 45 4.69 20.88 -8.39
CA SER A 45 4.70 22.28 -7.95
C SER A 45 6.12 22.89 -7.92
N ASP A 46 7.12 22.11 -7.49
CA ASP A 46 8.52 22.54 -7.43
C ASP A 46 9.11 22.67 -8.83
N ALA A 47 8.75 21.78 -9.76
CA ALA A 47 9.11 21.88 -11.17
C ALA A 47 8.51 23.16 -11.81
N LYS A 48 7.24 23.47 -11.52
CA LYS A 48 6.58 24.71 -12.00
C LYS A 48 7.26 25.96 -11.46
N LYS A 49 7.66 25.98 -10.18
CA LYS A 49 8.42 27.10 -9.58
C LYS A 49 9.81 27.28 -10.21
N LYS A 50 10.54 26.19 -10.46
CA LYS A 50 11.84 26.22 -11.14
C LYS A 50 11.76 26.69 -12.60
N ALA A 51 10.65 26.39 -13.29
CA ALA A 51 10.38 26.90 -14.63
C ALA A 51 10.08 28.41 -14.62
N ALA A 52 9.26 28.87 -13.67
CA ALA A 52 8.93 30.29 -13.51
C ALA A 52 10.14 31.17 -13.12
N SER A 53 11.11 30.63 -12.36
CA SER A 53 12.34 31.36 -12.03
C SER A 53 13.31 31.49 -13.20
N LYS A 54 13.22 30.63 -14.23
CA LYS A 54 14.08 30.69 -15.42
C LYS A 54 13.63 31.73 -16.46
N ASP A 55 12.37 32.16 -16.42
CA ASP A 55 11.79 33.08 -17.42
C ASP A 55 12.09 34.57 -17.14
N SER A 56 12.66 34.88 -15.97
CA SER A 56 13.02 36.26 -15.59
C SER A 56 14.43 36.71 -16.02
N GLY A 57 15.15 35.90 -16.79
CA GLY A 57 16.58 36.12 -17.04
C GLY A 57 17.10 35.70 -18.41
N LYS A 58 16.49 36.12 -19.53
CA LYS A 58 17.24 36.32 -20.79
C LYS A 58 16.47 37.15 -21.83
N ALA A 59 16.70 38.46 -21.84
CA ALA A 59 16.61 39.24 -23.07
C ALA A 59 17.96 39.14 -23.81
N SER A 60 17.87 38.91 -25.12
CA SER A 60 18.88 39.11 -26.18
C SER A 60 19.51 37.85 -26.79
N GLY A 61 19.24 37.67 -28.09
CA GLY A 61 20.31 37.40 -29.07
C GLY A 61 20.30 36.09 -29.86
N LYS A 62 19.60 36.12 -31.01
CA LYS A 62 20.01 35.61 -32.34
C LYS A 62 19.79 34.13 -32.72
N LYS A 63 18.98 34.00 -33.79
CA LYS A 63 18.60 32.84 -34.63
C LYS A 63 19.80 32.06 -35.22
N LYS A 64 19.77 30.73 -35.17
CA LYS A 64 20.10 29.86 -36.31
C LYS A 64 19.49 28.44 -36.17
N LYS A 65 18.65 28.14 -37.17
CA LYS A 65 18.27 26.85 -37.79
C LYS A 65 19.43 25.82 -37.73
N ASP A 66 19.24 24.52 -37.48
CA ASP A 66 18.49 23.58 -38.33
C ASP A 66 18.13 22.25 -37.63
N THR A 67 17.16 21.58 -38.25
CA THR A 67 16.77 20.15 -38.21
C THR A 67 16.03 19.62 -36.99
N ALA A 68 14.71 19.55 -37.19
CA ALA A 68 13.74 18.79 -36.44
C ALA A 68 14.02 17.29 -36.49
N VAL A 69 13.94 16.64 -35.34
CA VAL A 69 13.15 15.42 -35.20
C VAL A 69 12.16 15.70 -34.09
N ALA A 70 10.91 15.92 -34.49
CA ALA A 70 9.79 16.12 -33.61
C ALA A 70 9.42 14.76 -32.99
N THR A 71 9.93 14.47 -31.80
CA THR A 71 9.30 13.49 -30.92
C THR A 71 8.26 14.23 -30.10
N GLN A 72 7.01 13.88 -30.36
CA GLN A 72 5.81 14.40 -29.73
C GLN A 72 6.00 14.53 -28.22
N LYS A 73 5.72 15.73 -27.68
CA LYS A 73 5.60 15.94 -26.24
C LYS A 73 4.32 15.25 -25.78
N ASP A 74 4.45 13.99 -25.39
CA ASP A 74 3.44 13.31 -24.58
C ASP A 74 3.27 14.06 -23.25
N GLU A 75 2.03 14.45 -22.96
CA GLU A 75 1.59 15.05 -21.70
C GLU A 75 1.61 14.05 -20.51
N SER A 76 2.39 12.96 -20.60
CA SER A 76 2.46 11.90 -19.59
C SER A 76 3.77 11.86 -18.79
N SER A 77 4.65 12.86 -18.92
CA SER A 77 5.92 12.91 -18.17
C SER A 77 5.69 13.20 -16.68
N GLY A 78 5.38 12.14 -15.92
CA GLY A 78 5.37 12.15 -14.47
C GLY A 78 6.72 12.56 -13.88
N PRO A 79 6.79 12.85 -12.56
CA PRO A 79 8.04 13.16 -11.88
C PRO A 79 9.08 12.07 -12.10
N ASN A 80 10.37 12.44 -12.11
CA ASN A 80 11.47 11.49 -12.23
C ASN A 80 11.31 10.34 -11.21
N PRO A 81 11.27 9.06 -11.63
CA PRO A 81 11.01 7.92 -10.75
C PRO A 81 11.90 7.90 -9.50
N LYS A 82 13.19 8.22 -9.65
CA LYS A 82 14.15 8.23 -8.53
C LYS A 82 13.85 9.32 -7.50
N GLU A 83 13.40 10.49 -7.95
CA GLU A 83 13.04 11.59 -7.06
C GLU A 83 11.75 11.26 -6.29
N LEU A 84 10.79 10.60 -6.96
CA LEU A 84 9.57 10.12 -6.34
C LEU A 84 9.87 9.04 -5.29
N GLU A 85 10.69 8.04 -5.62
CA GLU A 85 11.11 7.00 -4.68
C GLU A 85 11.82 7.61 -3.46
N THR A 86 12.73 8.56 -3.67
CA THR A 86 13.43 9.25 -2.58
C THR A 86 12.45 10.02 -1.68
N ALA A 87 11.49 10.73 -2.28
CA ALA A 87 10.46 11.46 -1.55
C ALA A 87 9.54 10.52 -0.76
N LEU A 88 9.14 9.39 -1.36
CA LEU A 88 8.33 8.35 -0.73
C LEU A 88 9.06 7.75 0.47
N ASN A 89 10.28 7.25 0.24
CA ASN A 89 11.11 6.64 1.29
C ASN A 89 11.30 7.60 2.46
N LYS A 90 11.55 8.89 2.18
CA LYS A 90 11.66 9.92 3.22
C LYS A 90 10.36 10.11 3.99
N ALA A 91 9.22 10.13 3.31
CA ALA A 91 7.92 10.37 3.93
C ALA A 91 7.46 9.20 4.82
N VAL A 92 7.75 7.95 4.45
CA VAL A 92 7.30 6.77 5.19
C VAL A 92 8.31 6.26 6.22
N ASN A 93 9.54 6.77 6.22
CA ASN A 93 10.64 6.26 7.08
C ASN A 93 10.28 6.21 8.57
N SER A 94 9.52 7.18 9.09
CA SER A 94 9.09 7.16 10.50
C SER A 94 8.21 5.96 10.81
N HIS A 95 7.29 5.61 9.91
CA HIS A 95 6.40 4.47 10.09
C HIS A 95 7.17 3.15 10.00
N ILE A 96 8.09 3.04 9.04
CA ILE A 96 8.98 1.89 8.93
C ILE A 96 9.75 1.69 10.23
N LYS A 97 10.34 2.75 10.79
CA LYS A 97 11.04 2.69 12.09
C LYS A 97 10.14 2.19 13.22
N THR A 98 8.89 2.62 13.30
CA THR A 98 7.94 2.11 14.30
C THR A 98 7.74 0.61 14.18
N PHE A 99 7.54 0.10 12.95
CA PHE A 99 7.42 -1.35 12.72
C PHE A 99 8.72 -2.09 13.06
N VAL A 100 9.88 -1.56 12.67
CA VAL A 100 11.17 -2.14 13.05
C VAL A 100 11.33 -2.19 14.56
N THR A 101 10.98 -1.14 15.30
CA THR A 101 11.06 -1.14 16.77
C THR A 101 10.17 -2.21 17.41
N HIS A 102 8.96 -2.44 16.91
CA HIS A 102 8.02 -3.40 17.51
C HIS A 102 8.20 -4.85 17.02
N PHE A 103 8.71 -5.03 15.81
CA PHE A 103 8.82 -6.35 15.16
C PHE A 103 10.25 -6.83 14.94
N ALA A 104 11.27 -5.98 15.18
CA ALA A 104 12.64 -6.47 15.27
C ALA A 104 12.74 -7.43 16.45
N VAL A 105 13.36 -8.58 16.21
CA VAL A 105 13.60 -9.57 17.25
C VAL A 105 14.67 -9.00 18.18
N GLU A 106 14.33 -8.78 19.45
CA GLU A 106 15.33 -8.54 20.49
C GLU A 106 16.24 -9.77 20.59
N GLY A 107 17.47 -9.64 20.10
CA GLY A 107 18.58 -10.55 20.42
C GLY A 107 18.40 -12.02 20.08
N GLY A 108 18.89 -12.43 18.91
CA GLY A 108 19.21 -13.82 18.60
C GLY A 108 18.68 -14.27 17.25
N GLN A 109 19.54 -14.93 16.46
CA GLN A 109 19.15 -15.61 15.23
C GLN A 109 18.10 -16.68 15.54
N LYS A 110 16.82 -16.32 15.44
CA LYS A 110 15.73 -17.29 15.33
C LYS A 110 15.31 -17.33 13.88
N THR A 111 15.58 -18.46 13.24
CA THR A 111 15.10 -18.79 11.89
C THR A 111 13.60 -19.08 11.88
N SER A 112 12.93 -19.06 13.04
CA SER A 112 11.49 -19.26 13.22
C SER A 112 10.77 -17.98 13.67
N PHE A 113 9.61 -17.73 13.06
CA PHE A 113 8.69 -16.67 13.45
C PHE A 113 8.18 -16.88 14.88
N SER A 114 8.05 -15.80 15.66
CA SER A 114 7.38 -15.79 16.96
C SER A 114 6.38 -14.65 16.98
N ALA A 115 5.07 -14.96 16.98
CA ALA A 115 4.03 -13.97 17.29
C ALA A 115 4.07 -13.69 18.79
N THR A 116 4.81 -12.67 19.20
CA THR A 116 4.88 -12.32 20.62
C THR A 116 3.62 -11.55 21.02
N ALA A 117 3.12 -11.77 22.23
CA ALA A 117 1.95 -11.04 22.75
C ALA A 117 2.07 -9.51 22.61
N PRO A 118 3.26 -8.87 22.81
CA PRO A 118 3.45 -7.44 22.56
C PRO A 118 3.21 -7.01 21.10
N GLN A 119 3.61 -7.84 20.13
CA GLN A 119 3.39 -7.56 18.70
C GLN A 119 1.91 -7.63 18.33
N ALA A 120 1.21 -8.66 18.82
CA ALA A 120 -0.24 -8.76 18.64
C ALA A 120 -0.95 -7.57 19.31
N LEU A 121 -0.54 -7.18 20.51
CA LEU A 121 -1.10 -6.03 21.23
C LEU A 121 -0.86 -4.71 20.48
N PHE A 122 0.32 -4.51 19.90
CA PHE A 122 0.61 -3.35 19.05
C PHE A 122 -0.32 -3.27 17.85
N LEU A 123 -0.57 -4.39 17.17
CA LEU A 123 -1.46 -4.42 16.01
C LEU A 123 -2.93 -4.26 16.37
N VAL A 124 -3.34 -4.82 17.51
CA VAL A 124 -4.73 -4.83 17.93
C VAL A 124 -5.14 -3.49 18.56
N ASN A 125 -4.27 -2.94 19.41
CA ASN A 125 -4.57 -1.74 20.20
C ASN A 125 -3.85 -0.49 19.70
N GLY A 126 -2.87 -0.61 18.80
CA GLY A 126 -2.11 0.53 18.32
C GLY A 126 -2.96 1.49 17.50
N PRO A 127 -2.93 2.81 17.79
CA PRO A 127 -3.72 3.79 17.04
C PRO A 127 -3.25 3.92 15.58
N LEU A 128 -2.06 3.45 15.24
CA LEU A 128 -1.45 3.60 13.93
C LEU A 128 -2.29 2.96 12.82
N LEU A 129 -2.62 1.67 12.94
CA LEU A 129 -3.42 0.97 11.93
C LEU A 129 -4.83 1.55 11.86
N ARG A 130 -5.44 1.86 13.02
CA ARG A 130 -6.76 2.49 13.11
C ARG A 130 -6.79 3.83 12.37
N GLN A 131 -5.74 4.65 12.50
CA GLN A 131 -5.61 5.92 11.79
C GLN A 131 -5.50 5.74 10.27
N TRP A 132 -4.77 4.74 9.79
CA TRP A 132 -4.63 4.46 8.36
C TRP A 132 -5.92 3.92 7.73
N LEU A 133 -6.73 3.22 8.51
CA LEU A 133 -8.00 2.67 8.07
C LEU A 133 -9.17 3.66 8.15
N LYS A 134 -9.02 4.80 8.83
CA LYS A 134 -10.06 5.84 8.81
C LYS A 134 -10.37 6.26 7.36
N PRO A 135 -11.62 6.20 6.89
CA PRO A 135 -11.94 6.49 5.50
C PRO A 135 -11.43 7.88 5.04
N THR A 136 -10.72 7.89 3.92
CA THR A 136 -10.24 9.10 3.22
C THR A 136 -10.54 9.01 1.73
N LYS A 137 -10.28 10.07 0.97
CA LYS A 137 -10.51 10.03 -0.49
C LYS A 137 -9.57 9.08 -1.25
N THR A 138 -8.50 8.60 -0.61
CA THR A 138 -7.38 7.92 -1.30
C THR A 138 -7.07 6.53 -0.79
N ASN A 139 -7.50 6.16 0.42
CA ASN A 139 -7.19 4.88 1.05
C ASN A 139 -8.26 3.81 0.73
N LEU A 140 -7.96 2.55 1.02
CA LEU A 140 -8.80 1.41 0.65
C LEU A 140 -10.21 1.53 1.22
N THR A 141 -10.33 1.73 2.53
CA THR A 141 -11.63 1.82 3.24
C THR A 141 -12.51 2.95 2.70
N GLY A 142 -11.92 4.09 2.33
CA GLY A 142 -12.68 5.18 1.72
C GLY A 142 -13.06 4.99 0.25
N ARG A 143 -12.44 4.03 -0.46
CA ARG A 143 -12.93 3.54 -1.76
C ARG A 143 -14.09 2.56 -1.54
N LEU A 144 -13.91 1.59 -0.64
CA LEU A 144 -14.93 0.59 -0.32
C LEU A 144 -16.21 1.21 0.24
N ALA A 145 -16.09 2.28 1.03
CA ALA A 145 -17.22 3.06 1.57
C ALA A 145 -18.12 3.71 0.50
N LYS A 146 -17.69 3.76 -0.76
CA LYS A 146 -18.45 4.32 -1.88
C LYS A 146 -19.16 3.24 -2.72
N LEU A 147 -19.01 1.97 -2.35
CA LEU A 147 -19.58 0.85 -3.07
C LEU A 147 -20.84 0.38 -2.36
N ASP A 148 -21.93 0.26 -3.11
CA ASP A 148 -23.22 -0.20 -2.59
C ASP A 148 -23.35 -1.73 -2.60
N ASP A 149 -22.65 -2.40 -3.52
CA ASP A 149 -22.70 -3.85 -3.66
C ASP A 149 -21.71 -4.53 -2.69
N SER A 150 -22.23 -5.32 -1.76
CA SER A 150 -21.43 -6.06 -0.77
C SER A 150 -20.52 -7.11 -1.42
N ALA A 151 -20.91 -7.71 -2.55
CA ALA A 151 -20.08 -8.68 -3.25
C ALA A 151 -18.88 -8.00 -3.92
N VAL A 152 -19.08 -6.82 -4.49
CA VAL A 152 -17.98 -6.00 -5.06
C VAL A 152 -17.05 -5.50 -3.96
N ILE A 153 -17.58 -5.14 -2.78
CA ILE A 153 -16.74 -4.82 -1.61
C ILE A 153 -15.86 -6.02 -1.24
N ALA A 154 -16.41 -7.23 -1.18
CA ALA A 154 -15.64 -8.42 -0.87
C ALA A 154 -14.49 -8.65 -1.88
N GLU A 155 -14.77 -8.50 -3.17
CA GLU A 155 -13.76 -8.65 -4.23
C GLU A 155 -12.62 -7.63 -4.07
N GLU A 156 -12.95 -6.34 -4.00
CA GLU A 156 -11.97 -5.25 -3.88
C GLU A 156 -11.18 -5.33 -2.57
N LEU A 157 -11.82 -5.78 -1.48
CA LEU A 157 -11.18 -5.96 -0.19
C LEU A 157 -10.12 -7.07 -0.23
N TYR A 158 -10.48 -8.25 -0.73
CA TYR A 158 -9.56 -9.40 -0.79
C TYR A 158 -8.43 -9.16 -1.79
N ILE A 159 -8.72 -8.57 -2.94
CA ILE A 159 -7.68 -8.21 -3.90
C ILE A 159 -6.75 -7.14 -3.31
N GLY A 160 -7.31 -6.13 -2.64
CA GLY A 160 -6.53 -5.03 -2.07
C GLY A 160 -5.65 -5.42 -0.88
N VAL A 161 -6.06 -6.41 -0.09
CA VAL A 161 -5.33 -6.83 1.13
C VAL A 161 -4.51 -8.10 0.90
N LEU A 162 -5.06 -9.10 0.20
CA LEU A 162 -4.47 -10.44 0.06
C LEU A 162 -3.99 -10.75 -1.38
N ASN A 163 -4.10 -9.80 -2.32
CA ASN A 163 -3.66 -9.95 -3.71
C ASN A 163 -4.29 -11.16 -4.45
N ARG A 164 -5.49 -11.60 -4.03
CA ARG A 164 -6.26 -12.66 -4.69
C ARG A 164 -7.76 -12.37 -4.62
N PRO A 165 -8.57 -12.94 -5.52
CA PRO A 165 -10.02 -12.90 -5.35
C PRO A 165 -10.47 -13.68 -4.10
N PRO A 166 -11.60 -13.28 -3.48
CA PRO A 166 -12.20 -14.06 -2.41
C PRO A 166 -12.71 -15.39 -2.96
N THR A 167 -12.66 -16.43 -2.13
CA THR A 167 -13.39 -17.67 -2.36
C THR A 167 -14.89 -17.44 -2.19
N GLU A 168 -15.71 -18.40 -2.63
CA GLU A 168 -17.17 -18.30 -2.50
C GLU A 168 -17.63 -18.17 -1.05
N SER A 169 -17.03 -18.94 -0.13
CA SER A 169 -17.33 -18.87 1.32
C SER A 169 -16.99 -17.49 1.87
N GLU A 170 -15.79 -16.99 1.59
CA GLU A 170 -15.34 -15.68 2.07
C GLU A 170 -16.22 -14.54 1.55
N ARG A 171 -16.63 -14.61 0.28
CA ARG A 171 -17.56 -13.65 -0.32
C ARG A 171 -18.90 -13.68 0.40
N SER A 172 -19.45 -14.88 0.63
CA SER A 172 -20.72 -15.05 1.34
C SER A 172 -20.65 -14.50 2.77
N GLU A 173 -19.57 -14.78 3.50
CA GLU A 173 -19.37 -14.29 4.86
C GLU A 173 -19.34 -12.76 4.94
N VAL A 174 -18.64 -12.10 4.01
CA VAL A 174 -18.61 -10.63 3.93
C VAL A 174 -20.00 -10.08 3.61
N VAL A 175 -20.70 -10.65 2.64
CA VAL A 175 -22.06 -10.21 2.26
C VAL A 175 -23.01 -10.34 3.43
N ASP A 176 -23.03 -11.51 4.09
CA ASP A 176 -23.90 -11.80 5.24
C ASP A 176 -23.60 -10.88 6.41
N TYR A 177 -22.32 -10.59 6.66
CA TYR A 177 -21.92 -9.67 7.72
C TYR A 177 -22.38 -8.24 7.43
N LEU A 178 -22.13 -7.74 6.21
CA LEU A 178 -22.50 -6.38 5.82
C LEU A 178 -24.02 -6.15 5.75
N GLN A 179 -24.82 -7.20 5.63
CA GLN A 179 -26.29 -7.12 5.69
C GLN A 179 -26.83 -6.97 7.13
N LYS A 180 -26.09 -7.46 8.13
CA LYS A 180 -26.53 -7.50 9.55
C LYS A 180 -26.17 -6.24 10.33
N VAL A 181 -25.24 -5.43 9.82
CA VAL A 181 -24.72 -4.24 10.48
C VAL A 181 -25.41 -2.97 10.00
N THR A 182 -25.62 -2.03 10.90
CA THR A 182 -26.18 -0.70 10.58
C THR A 182 -25.11 0.25 10.04
N GLU A 183 -23.94 0.27 10.69
CA GLU A 183 -22.82 1.14 10.32
C GLU A 183 -21.89 0.44 9.34
N ARG A 184 -22.29 0.41 8.06
CA ARG A 184 -21.56 -0.31 7.00
C ARG A 184 -20.10 0.13 6.84
N ASN A 185 -19.81 1.42 6.98
CA ASN A 185 -18.45 1.95 6.83
C ASN A 185 -17.50 1.48 7.95
N ASP A 186 -18.03 1.39 9.18
CA ASP A 186 -17.28 0.88 10.32
C ASP A 186 -17.05 -0.63 10.15
N ALA A 187 -18.07 -1.37 9.71
CA ALA A 187 -17.95 -2.79 9.41
C ALA A 187 -16.90 -3.10 8.33
N VAL A 188 -16.84 -2.32 7.25
CA VAL A 188 -15.79 -2.43 6.23
C VAL A 188 -14.40 -2.16 6.81
N THR A 189 -14.30 -1.17 7.71
CA THR A 189 -13.05 -0.84 8.40
C THR A 189 -12.59 -2.00 9.29
N GLU A 190 -13.52 -2.62 10.04
CA GLU A 190 -13.23 -3.79 10.86
C GLU A 190 -12.86 -5.03 10.04
N LEU A 191 -13.54 -5.29 8.91
CA LEU A 191 -13.17 -6.38 8.00
C LEU A 191 -11.76 -6.18 7.44
N THR A 192 -11.43 -4.96 7.03
CA THR A 192 -10.08 -4.63 6.53
C THR A 192 -9.04 -4.85 7.62
N TRP A 193 -9.33 -4.42 8.85
CA TRP A 193 -8.46 -4.65 9.99
C TRP A 193 -8.29 -6.15 10.28
N ALA A 194 -9.36 -6.93 10.28
CA ALA A 194 -9.32 -8.38 10.52
C ALA A 194 -8.44 -9.11 9.49
N LEU A 195 -8.55 -8.76 8.20
CA LEU A 195 -7.71 -9.35 7.15
C LEU A 195 -6.23 -8.97 7.30
N LEU A 196 -5.92 -7.72 7.68
CA LEU A 196 -4.54 -7.30 7.94
C LEU A 196 -3.90 -8.02 9.14
N LEU A 197 -4.72 -8.50 10.09
CA LEU A 197 -4.28 -9.29 11.24
C LEU A 197 -4.26 -10.80 10.96
N SER A 198 -4.72 -11.24 9.80
CA SER A 198 -4.78 -12.65 9.44
C SER A 198 -3.39 -13.25 9.28
N ALA A 199 -3.28 -14.56 9.52
CA ALA A 199 -2.06 -15.30 9.21
C ALA A 199 -1.74 -15.24 7.71
N GLU A 200 -2.75 -15.23 6.85
CA GLU A 200 -2.55 -15.16 5.41
C GLU A 200 -1.79 -13.89 5.02
N PHE A 201 -2.22 -12.72 5.50
CA PHE A 201 -1.50 -11.47 5.24
C PHE A 201 -0.04 -11.50 5.75
N ARG A 202 0.21 -12.24 6.84
CA ARG A 202 1.51 -12.32 7.52
C ARG A 202 2.48 -13.36 6.94
N PHE A 203 2.00 -14.33 6.16
CA PHE A 203 2.82 -15.41 5.60
C PHE A 203 2.64 -15.69 4.10
N ASN A 204 1.59 -15.18 3.47
CA ASN A 204 1.27 -15.39 2.06
C ASN A 204 1.37 -14.04 1.33
N HIS A 205 2.46 -13.84 0.59
CA HIS A 205 2.82 -12.58 -0.07
C HIS A 205 3.45 -12.82 -1.43
#